data_AF-A0A6N8Z9N8-F1
#
_entry.id   AF-A0A6N8Z9N8-F1
#
_cell.length_a   1.000
_cell.length_b   1.000
_cell.length_c   1.000
_cell.angle_alpha   90.00
_cell.angle_beta   90.00
_cell.angle_gamma   90.00
#
_symmetry.space_group_name_H-M   'P 1'
#
loop_
_entity.id
_entity.type
_entity.pdbx_description
1 polymer ?
#
loop_
_entity_poly.entity_id
_entity_poly.type
_entity_poly.pdbx_seq_one_letter_code
_entity_poly.pdbx_strand_id
1 'polypeptide(L)'
;MTTPDELSRRTHQLQAYLPVNSDIPSISPDYARIQTPLMWGGIWQASGLDLKLRSFATISAQCVNGWDFGLQHQIRVGLTMGMTPLQIKGIFIQLLFYAGIPATVHGLLQAQTVINEREDWKAADVPLEADWLDTLEAKLERGSEIRRALWGEPANREVEDSLAQRLVPEASDIVDGYN
;
A
#
# COMPACT_ATOMS: atom_id res chain seq x y z
N MET A 1 -20.33 3.01 -7.76
CA MET A 1 -20.34 1.98 -6.70
C MET A 1 -20.42 0.63 -7.36
N THR A 2 -19.61 -0.35 -6.95
CA THR A 2 -19.69 -1.74 -7.44
C THR A 2 -21.03 -2.35 -7.03
N THR A 3 -21.71 -3.03 -7.94
CA THR A 3 -23.00 -3.68 -7.64
C THR A 3 -22.79 -4.98 -6.85
N PRO A 4 -23.79 -5.44 -6.08
CA PRO A 4 -23.73 -6.74 -5.39
C PRO A 4 -23.42 -7.92 -6.34
N ASP A 5 -23.98 -7.91 -7.54
CA ASP A 5 -23.75 -8.96 -8.56
C ASP A 5 -22.31 -8.95 -9.07
N GLU A 6 -21.74 -7.76 -9.30
CA GLU A 6 -20.35 -7.63 -9.72
C GLU A 6 -19.39 -8.08 -8.61
N LEU A 7 -19.72 -7.79 -7.35
CA LEU A 7 -18.96 -8.28 -6.19
C LEU A 7 -19.03 -9.81 -6.10
N SER A 8 -20.22 -10.42 -6.19
CA SER A 8 -20.37 -11.88 -6.20
C SER A 8 -19.54 -12.54 -7.31
N ARG A 9 -19.57 -11.99 -8.53
CA ARG A 9 -18.77 -12.52 -9.64
C ARG A 9 -17.28 -12.46 -9.36
N ARG A 10 -16.78 -11.34 -8.83
CA ARG A 10 -15.35 -11.18 -8.49
C ARG A 10 -14.95 -12.05 -7.29
N THR A 11 -15.84 -12.27 -6.33
CA THR A 11 -15.62 -13.20 -5.21
C THR A 11 -15.53 -14.65 -5.68
N HIS A 12 -16.36 -15.08 -6.63
CA HIS A 12 -16.21 -16.40 -7.25
C HIS A 12 -14.87 -16.54 -8.00
N GLN A 13 -14.43 -15.49 -8.70
CA GLN A 13 -13.10 -15.49 -9.32
C GLN A 13 -11.98 -15.56 -8.26
N LEU A 14 -12.11 -14.82 -7.16
CA LEU A 14 -11.16 -14.87 -6.05
C LEU A 14 -11.03 -16.28 -5.46
N GLN A 15 -12.14 -17.02 -5.30
CA GLN A 15 -12.08 -18.41 -4.82
C GLN A 15 -11.26 -19.32 -5.73
N ALA A 16 -11.19 -19.05 -7.03
CA ALA A 16 -10.31 -19.77 -7.95
C ALA A 16 -8.83 -19.41 -7.79
N TYR A 17 -8.52 -18.28 -7.15
CA TYR A 17 -7.16 -17.75 -6.97
C TYR A 17 -6.66 -17.87 -5.53
N LEU A 18 -7.53 -18.18 -4.58
CA LEU A 18 -7.11 -18.54 -3.24
C LEU A 18 -6.59 -19.99 -3.27
N PRO A 19 -5.44 -20.29 -2.64
CA PRO A 19 -5.05 -21.67 -2.44
C PRO A 19 -6.21 -22.41 -1.78
N VAL A 20 -6.53 -23.62 -2.27
CA VAL A 20 -7.73 -24.41 -1.92
C VAL A 20 -7.86 -24.68 -0.41
N ASN A 21 -6.81 -24.42 0.36
CA ASN A 21 -6.81 -24.34 1.82
C ASN A 21 -6.45 -22.91 2.26
N SER A 22 -7.40 -21.99 2.27
CA SER A 22 -7.29 -20.84 3.17
C SER A 22 -7.38 -21.41 4.58
N ASP A 23 -6.26 -21.44 5.30
CA ASP A 23 -6.06 -22.07 6.61
C ASP A 23 -7.00 -21.51 7.68
N ILE A 24 -8.29 -21.87 7.64
CA ILE A 24 -9.18 -21.73 8.78
C ILE A 24 -8.91 -22.95 9.66
N PRO A 25 -8.34 -22.76 10.86
CA PRO A 25 -8.00 -23.88 11.72
C PRO A 25 -9.23 -24.73 12.01
N SER A 26 -9.12 -26.05 11.81
CA SER A 26 -10.23 -27.00 12.02
C SER A 26 -10.74 -27.06 13.46
N ILE A 27 -9.99 -26.49 14.41
CA ILE A 27 -10.39 -26.31 15.80
C ILE A 27 -11.60 -25.36 15.95
N SER A 28 -11.87 -24.49 14.96
CA SER A 28 -13.01 -23.58 15.00
C SER A 28 -13.68 -23.43 13.63
N PRO A 29 -14.48 -24.42 13.20
CA PRO A 29 -15.25 -24.32 11.96
C PRO A 29 -16.27 -23.17 12.01
N ASP A 30 -16.73 -22.78 13.21
CA ASP A 30 -17.60 -21.64 13.42
C ASP A 30 -16.95 -20.30 13.07
N TYR A 31 -15.62 -20.20 13.14
CA TYR A 31 -14.90 -18.97 12.80
C TYR A 31 -15.18 -18.56 11.35
N ALA A 32 -15.07 -19.50 10.40
CA ALA A 32 -15.39 -19.27 8.99
C ALA A 32 -16.83 -18.79 8.80
N ARG A 33 -17.76 -19.46 9.50
CA ARG A 33 -19.21 -19.27 9.40
C ARG A 33 -19.63 -17.89 9.92
N ILE A 34 -18.90 -17.35 10.89
CA ILE A 34 -19.14 -16.02 11.46
C ILE A 34 -18.42 -14.94 10.64
N GLN A 35 -17.15 -15.13 10.34
CA GLN A 35 -16.31 -14.13 9.69
C GLN A 35 -16.79 -13.81 8.27
N THR A 36 -17.09 -14.84 7.46
CA THR A 36 -17.36 -14.67 6.03
C THR A 36 -18.58 -13.79 5.75
N PRO A 37 -19.77 -14.03 6.37
CA PRO A 37 -20.93 -13.18 6.17
C PRO A 37 -20.78 -11.77 6.73
N LEU A 38 -20.05 -11.59 7.85
CA LEU A 38 -19.82 -10.26 8.43
C LEU A 38 -18.93 -9.38 7.54
N MET A 39 -17.90 -9.97 6.94
CA MET A 39 -17.04 -9.26 6.00
C MET A 39 -17.79 -8.92 4.72
N TRP A 40 -18.29 -9.94 4.01
CA TRP A 40 -18.85 -9.78 2.66
C TRP A 40 -20.30 -9.32 2.62
N GLY A 41 -21.08 -9.59 3.65
CA GLY A 41 -22.47 -9.12 3.82
C GLY A 41 -22.60 -7.80 4.59
N GLY A 42 -21.48 -7.26 5.08
CA GLY A 42 -21.46 -6.06 5.92
C GLY A 42 -20.40 -5.07 5.48
N ILE A 43 -19.24 -5.10 6.14
CA ILE A 43 -18.23 -4.04 6.06
C ILE A 43 -17.75 -3.77 4.62
N TRP A 44 -17.59 -4.80 3.79
CA TRP A 44 -17.17 -4.64 2.39
C TRP A 44 -18.26 -4.08 1.46
N GLN A 45 -19.53 -4.06 1.91
CA GLN A 45 -20.64 -3.43 1.20
C GLN A 45 -20.96 -2.02 1.69
N ALA A 46 -20.33 -1.56 2.78
CA ALA A 46 -20.65 -0.25 3.35
C ALA A 46 -20.45 0.88 2.32
N SER A 47 -21.35 1.86 2.30
CA SER A 47 -21.17 3.06 1.48
C SER A 47 -20.11 3.96 2.12
N GLY A 48 -19.05 4.30 1.38
CA GLY A 48 -18.01 5.23 1.86
C GLY A 48 -16.65 5.02 1.18
N LEU A 49 -16.32 3.78 0.82
CA LEU A 49 -15.14 3.44 0.05
C LEU A 49 -15.51 2.47 -1.08
N ASP A 50 -14.95 2.67 -2.26
CA ASP A 50 -15.01 1.68 -3.32
C ASP A 50 -14.11 0.46 -3.01
N LEU A 51 -14.24 -0.61 -3.81
CA LEU A 51 -13.50 -1.84 -3.57
C LEU A 51 -11.98 -1.67 -3.67
N LYS A 52 -11.49 -0.82 -4.57
CA LYS A 52 -10.05 -0.61 -4.73
C LYS A 52 -9.47 0.11 -3.52
N LEU A 53 -10.17 1.13 -3.01
CA LEU A 53 -9.78 1.85 -1.80
C LEU A 53 -9.85 0.95 -0.55
N ARG A 54 -10.79 0.02 -0.49
CA ARG A 54 -10.85 -1.00 0.58
C ARG A 54 -9.68 -1.96 0.54
N SER A 55 -9.37 -2.48 -0.64
CA SER A 55 -8.20 -3.33 -0.84
C SER A 55 -6.92 -2.57 -0.52
N PHE A 56 -6.78 -1.33 -0.97
CA PHE A 56 -5.65 -0.45 -0.62
C PHE A 56 -5.49 -0.35 0.90
N ALA A 57 -6.54 0.02 1.63
CA ALA A 57 -6.48 0.19 3.08
C ALA A 57 -6.12 -1.12 3.80
N THR A 58 -6.64 -2.24 3.32
CA THR A 58 -6.41 -3.56 3.94
C THR A 58 -4.99 -4.07 3.65
N ILE A 59 -4.47 -3.88 2.43
CA ILE A 59 -3.07 -4.20 2.06
C ILE A 59 -2.12 -3.36 2.91
N SER A 60 -2.36 -2.05 3.03
CA SER A 60 -1.53 -1.16 3.86
C SER A 60 -1.49 -1.62 5.31
N ALA A 61 -2.64 -1.96 5.90
CA ALA A 61 -2.72 -2.45 7.26
C ALA A 61 -1.95 -3.77 7.45
N GLN A 62 -2.09 -4.73 6.52
CA GLN A 62 -1.37 -6.01 6.61
C GLN A 62 0.13 -5.87 6.42
N CYS A 63 0.57 -4.93 5.58
CA CYS A 63 1.99 -4.59 5.41
C CYS A 63 2.62 -4.15 6.74
N VAL A 64 1.92 -3.29 7.48
CA VAL A 64 2.41 -2.78 8.77
C VAL A 64 2.34 -3.84 9.86
N ASN A 65 1.31 -4.70 9.85
CA ASN A 65 1.18 -5.77 10.84
C ASN A 65 2.20 -6.90 10.68
N GLY A 66 2.80 -7.07 9.50
CA GLY A 66 3.90 -8.01 9.26
C GLY A 66 3.49 -9.48 9.13
N TRP A 67 2.23 -9.78 8.81
CA TRP A 67 1.76 -11.18 8.64
C TRP A 67 1.73 -11.58 7.17
N ASP A 68 2.66 -12.46 6.76
CA ASP A 68 2.82 -12.94 5.38
C ASP A 68 1.52 -13.46 4.77
N PHE A 69 0.90 -14.43 5.44
CA PHE A 69 -0.34 -15.06 4.98
C PHE A 69 -1.46 -14.03 4.74
N GLY A 70 -1.62 -13.09 5.69
CA GLY A 70 -2.62 -12.03 5.60
C GLY A 70 -2.34 -11.07 4.46
N LEU A 71 -1.09 -10.63 4.31
CA LEU A 71 -0.69 -9.69 3.27
C LEU A 71 -0.82 -10.29 1.87
N GLN A 72 -0.31 -11.51 1.66
CA GLN A 72 -0.44 -12.20 0.38
C GLN A 72 -1.91 -12.40 -0.01
N HIS A 73 -2.77 -12.75 0.96
CA HIS A 73 -4.21 -12.85 0.74
C HIS A 73 -4.80 -11.54 0.23
N GLN A 74 -4.49 -10.41 0.88
CA GLN A 74 -5.04 -9.12 0.47
C GLN A 74 -4.49 -8.63 -0.86
N ILE A 75 -3.26 -8.98 -1.23
CA ILE A 75 -2.69 -8.69 -2.54
C ILE A 75 -3.46 -9.45 -3.64
N ARG A 76 -3.76 -10.75 -3.45
CA ARG A 76 -4.62 -11.53 -4.38
C ARG A 76 -6.01 -10.92 -4.51
N VAL A 77 -6.61 -10.51 -3.38
CA VAL A 77 -7.89 -9.81 -3.37
C VAL A 77 -7.81 -8.53 -4.20
N GLY A 78 -6.80 -7.68 -3.97
CA GLY A 78 -6.61 -6.43 -4.71
C GLY A 78 -6.50 -6.64 -6.22
N LEU A 79 -5.63 -7.56 -6.65
CA LEU A 79 -5.44 -7.91 -8.08
C LEU A 79 -6.75 -8.42 -8.70
N THR A 80 -7.48 -9.30 -8.00
CA THR A 80 -8.77 -9.83 -8.47
C THR A 80 -9.85 -8.75 -8.55
N MET A 81 -9.81 -7.78 -7.64
CA MET A 81 -10.72 -6.63 -7.63
C MET A 81 -10.30 -5.53 -8.63
N GLY A 82 -9.28 -5.79 -9.45
CA GLY A 82 -8.86 -4.94 -10.56
C GLY A 82 -7.82 -3.88 -10.19
N MET A 83 -7.11 -4.05 -9.06
CA MET A 83 -5.87 -3.31 -8.84
C MET A 83 -4.78 -3.86 -9.76
N THR A 84 -3.87 -3.00 -10.21
CA THR A 84 -2.71 -3.42 -10.99
C THR A 84 -1.50 -3.72 -10.08
N PRO A 85 -0.53 -4.53 -10.52
CA PRO A 85 0.74 -4.68 -9.82
C PRO A 85 1.41 -3.33 -9.50
N LEU A 86 1.35 -2.39 -10.45
CA LEU A 86 1.84 -1.02 -10.28
C LEU A 86 1.18 -0.29 -9.11
N GLN A 87 -0.14 -0.38 -8.97
CA GLN A 87 -0.88 0.22 -7.85
C GLN A 87 -0.47 -0.41 -6.51
N ILE A 88 -0.24 -1.72 -6.49
CA ILE A 88 0.18 -2.43 -5.27
C ILE A 88 1.61 -2.04 -4.86
N LYS A 89 2.55 -1.96 -5.82
CA LYS A 89 3.91 -1.44 -5.54
C LYS A 89 3.86 0.01 -5.05
N GLY A 90 2.99 0.83 -5.63
CA GLY A 90 2.77 2.21 -5.20
C GLY A 90 2.36 2.34 -3.74
N ILE A 91 1.57 1.40 -3.20
CA ILE A 91 1.24 1.35 -1.76
C ILE A 91 2.50 1.25 -0.91
N PHE A 92 3.38 0.30 -1.22
CA PHE A 92 4.59 0.08 -0.42
C PHE A 92 5.58 1.23 -0.55
N ILE A 93 5.66 1.85 -1.72
CA ILE A 93 6.50 3.05 -1.91
C ILE A 93 5.96 4.22 -1.09
N GLN A 94 4.63 4.43 -1.07
CA GLN A 94 4.02 5.44 -0.20
C GLN A 94 4.34 5.16 1.27
N LEU A 95 4.23 3.90 1.68
CA LEU A 95 4.51 3.48 3.06
C LEU A 95 6.00 3.54 3.44
N LEU A 96 6.91 3.80 2.50
CA LEU A 96 8.35 3.86 2.80
C LEU A 96 8.65 4.86 3.92
N PHE A 97 7.97 6.01 3.88
CA PHE A 97 8.14 7.08 4.86
C PHE A 97 7.36 6.84 6.16
N TYR A 98 6.26 6.09 6.12
CA TYR A 98 5.34 5.91 7.26
C TYR A 98 5.58 4.61 8.05
N ALA A 99 6.04 3.57 7.37
CA ALA A 99 6.25 2.23 7.92
C ALA A 99 7.73 1.80 7.86
N GLY A 100 8.58 2.58 7.17
CA GLY A 100 10.01 2.34 7.06
C GLY A 100 10.41 1.29 6.03
N ILE A 101 11.71 1.22 5.76
CA ILE A 101 12.31 0.29 4.79
C ILE A 101 11.98 -1.19 5.11
N PRO A 102 12.07 -1.68 6.36
CA PRO A 102 11.86 -3.11 6.63
C PRO A 102 10.46 -3.60 6.24
N ALA A 103 9.41 -2.87 6.64
CA ALA A 103 8.03 -3.24 6.35
C ALA A 103 7.73 -3.18 4.84
N THR A 104 8.29 -2.20 4.14
CA THR A 104 8.01 -1.98 2.71
C THR A 104 8.79 -2.94 1.82
N VAL A 105 10.04 -3.29 2.18
CA VAL A 105 10.77 -4.39 1.51
C VAL A 105 10.05 -5.72 1.72
N HIS A 106 9.58 -5.99 2.94
CA HIS A 106 8.76 -7.17 3.21
C HIS A 106 7.51 -7.20 2.33
N GLY A 107 6.75 -6.10 2.26
CA GLY A 107 5.57 -5.99 1.41
C GLY A 107 5.86 -6.23 -0.07
N LEU A 108 6.97 -5.69 -0.59
CA LEU A 108 7.42 -5.90 -1.97
C LEU A 108 7.78 -7.37 -2.25
N LEU A 109 8.41 -8.08 -1.31
CA LEU A 109 8.72 -9.51 -1.45
C LEU A 109 7.45 -10.37 -1.49
N GLN A 110 6.47 -10.06 -0.63
CA GLN A 110 5.18 -10.76 -0.64
C GLN A 110 4.40 -10.47 -1.92
N ALA A 111 4.44 -9.23 -2.42
CA ALA A 111 3.84 -8.86 -3.69
C ALA A 111 4.50 -9.57 -4.88
N GLN A 112 5.83 -9.63 -4.91
CA GLN A 112 6.56 -10.39 -5.93
C GLN A 112 6.13 -11.85 -5.94
N THR A 113 6.01 -12.46 -4.77
CA THR A 113 5.54 -13.85 -4.63
C THR A 113 4.17 -14.02 -5.26
N VAL A 114 3.20 -13.18 -4.90
CA VAL A 114 1.81 -13.27 -5.39
C VAL A 114 1.68 -12.92 -6.87
N ILE A 115 2.33 -11.86 -7.34
CA ILE A 115 2.26 -11.43 -8.75
C ILE A 115 2.79 -12.55 -9.66
N ASN A 116 3.82 -13.28 -9.21
CA ASN A 116 4.39 -14.41 -9.93
C ASN A 116 3.53 -15.69 -9.89
N GLU A 117 2.44 -15.74 -9.11
CA GLU A 117 1.51 -16.88 -9.11
C GLU A 117 0.77 -17.01 -10.46
N ARG A 118 0.68 -15.94 -11.27
CA ARG A 118 -0.04 -15.95 -12.55
C ARG A 118 0.62 -15.14 -13.66
N GLU A 119 0.58 -15.68 -14.89
CA GLU A 119 1.15 -15.03 -16.07
C GLU A 119 0.46 -13.72 -16.46
N ASP A 120 -0.85 -13.58 -16.26
CA ASP A 120 -1.55 -12.33 -16.58
C ASP A 120 -1.20 -11.19 -15.60
N TRP A 121 -1.03 -11.49 -14.31
CA TRP A 121 -0.56 -10.51 -13.33
C TRP A 121 0.89 -10.13 -13.59
N LYS A 122 1.74 -11.12 -13.88
CA LYS A 122 3.14 -10.90 -14.24
C LYS A 122 3.29 -10.08 -15.53
N ALA A 123 2.49 -10.36 -16.55
CA ALA A 123 2.49 -9.59 -17.79
C ALA A 123 1.99 -8.14 -17.60
N ALA A 124 1.12 -7.91 -16.61
CA ALA A 124 0.67 -6.58 -16.23
C ALA A 124 1.64 -5.85 -15.27
N ASP A 125 2.71 -6.51 -14.81
CA ASP A 125 3.70 -5.90 -13.93
C ASP A 125 4.70 -5.07 -14.72
N VAL A 126 4.42 -3.77 -14.77
CA VAL A 126 5.31 -2.78 -15.38
C VAL A 126 6.18 -2.11 -14.31
N PRO A 127 7.41 -1.70 -14.63
CA PRO A 127 8.21 -0.87 -13.73
C PRO A 127 7.44 0.36 -13.28
N LEU A 128 7.67 0.80 -12.03
CA LEU A 128 7.26 2.14 -11.64
C LEU A 128 8.19 3.11 -12.38
N GLU A 129 7.68 3.81 -13.38
CA GLU A 129 8.38 4.96 -13.94
C GLU A 129 8.55 5.96 -12.81
N ALA A 130 9.79 6.24 -12.44
CA ALA A 130 10.15 7.17 -11.39
C ALA A 130 11.02 8.27 -11.98
N ASP A 131 10.75 8.66 -13.23
CA ASP A 131 11.56 9.62 -13.99
C ASP A 131 11.53 11.03 -13.36
N TRP A 132 10.64 11.26 -12.38
CA TRP A 132 10.71 12.42 -11.47
C TRP A 132 11.92 12.38 -10.52
N LEU A 133 12.76 11.34 -10.62
CA LEU A 133 13.91 11.12 -9.76
C LEU A 133 15.24 11.65 -10.36
N ASP A 134 15.32 12.86 -10.92
CA ASP A 134 16.53 13.49 -11.50
C ASP A 134 17.84 13.26 -10.72
N THR A 135 18.20 14.14 -9.79
CA THR A 135 19.29 13.94 -8.81
C THR A 135 18.72 14.13 -7.40
N LEU A 136 19.35 13.52 -6.39
CA LEU A 136 18.91 13.72 -5.00
C LEU A 136 18.91 15.21 -4.66
N GLU A 137 19.96 15.92 -5.08
CA GLU A 137 20.14 17.35 -4.90
C GLU A 137 18.99 18.15 -5.51
N ALA A 138 18.61 17.88 -6.77
CA ALA A 138 17.52 18.58 -7.44
C ALA A 138 16.16 18.38 -6.74
N LYS A 139 15.96 17.22 -6.12
CA LYS A 139 14.72 16.92 -5.37
C LYS A 139 14.69 17.62 -4.02
N LEU A 140 15.80 17.64 -3.30
CA LEU A 140 15.90 18.35 -2.03
C LEU A 140 15.72 19.86 -2.26
N GLU A 141 16.33 20.40 -3.32
CA GLU A 141 16.13 21.79 -3.75
C GLU A 141 14.65 22.06 -4.08
N ARG A 142 14.03 21.21 -4.92
CA ARG A 142 12.62 21.36 -5.26
C ARG A 142 11.68 21.25 -4.06
N GLY A 143 11.95 20.31 -3.16
CA GLY A 143 11.20 20.14 -1.91
C GLY A 143 11.31 21.38 -1.02
N SER A 144 12.52 21.93 -0.90
CA SER A 144 12.78 23.18 -0.19
C SER A 144 12.02 24.36 -0.82
N GLU A 145 12.04 24.53 -2.14
CA GLU A 145 11.27 25.57 -2.84
C GLU A 145 9.76 25.50 -2.56
N ILE A 146 9.19 24.30 -2.67
CA ILE A 146 7.75 24.08 -2.44
C ILE A 146 7.39 24.38 -0.99
N ARG A 147 8.19 23.87 -0.04
CA ARG A 147 8.02 24.15 1.39
C ARG A 147 8.08 25.65 1.65
N ARG A 148 9.07 26.33 1.07
CA ARG A 148 9.26 27.77 1.24
C ARG A 148 8.06 28.58 0.78
N ALA A 149 7.49 28.20 -0.37
CA ALA A 149 6.31 28.83 -0.93
C ALA A 149 5.03 28.59 -0.10
N LEU A 150 4.90 27.42 0.53
CA LEU A 150 3.70 27.04 1.30
C LEU A 150 3.71 27.58 2.74
N TRP A 151 4.86 27.60 3.41
CA TRP A 151 4.96 27.88 4.84
C TRP A 151 5.27 29.34 5.19
N GLY A 152 5.78 30.10 4.21
CA GLY A 152 6.13 31.50 4.38
C GLY A 152 7.46 31.73 5.10
N GLU A 153 7.98 32.94 4.94
CA GLU A 153 9.33 33.34 5.35
C GLU A 153 9.71 33.11 6.82
N PRO A 154 8.81 33.30 7.80
CA PRO A 154 9.15 33.08 9.21
C PRO A 154 9.41 31.60 9.54
N ALA A 155 8.59 30.68 9.01
CA ALA A 155 8.72 29.25 9.27
C ALA A 155 9.96 28.65 8.58
N ASN A 156 10.31 29.15 7.38
CA ASN A 156 11.53 28.71 6.70
C ASN A 156 12.79 29.07 7.46
N ARG A 157 12.88 30.31 7.99
CA ARG A 157 14.05 30.74 8.75
C ARG A 157 14.27 29.89 9.99
N GLU A 158 13.22 29.45 10.65
CA GLU A 158 13.34 28.57 11.82
C GLU A 158 13.97 27.21 11.47
N VAL A 159 13.59 26.64 10.32
CA VAL A 159 14.17 25.39 9.81
C VAL A 159 15.62 25.60 9.37
N GLU A 160 15.89 26.66 8.61
CA GLU A 160 17.23 26.99 8.08
C GLU A 160 18.23 27.31 9.20
N ASP A 161 17.78 27.99 10.26
CA ASP A 161 18.59 28.32 11.43
C ASP A 161 18.66 27.17 12.45
N SER A 162 17.95 26.06 12.20
CA SER A 162 17.90 24.94 13.14
C SER A 162 19.27 24.33 13.39
N LEU A 163 19.44 23.71 14.55
CA LEU A 163 20.67 22.99 14.87
C LEU A 163 20.85 21.77 13.95
N ALA A 164 19.74 21.15 13.52
CA ALA A 164 19.76 20.02 12.59
C ALA A 164 20.31 20.44 11.23
N GLN A 165 19.83 21.56 10.66
CA GLN A 165 20.34 22.08 9.39
C GLN A 165 21.83 22.45 9.46
N ARG A 166 22.31 22.91 10.62
CA ARG A 166 23.73 23.26 10.83
C ARG A 166 24.66 22.07 11.01
N LEU A 167 24.19 20.99 11.64
CA LEU A 167 25.02 19.84 11.99
C LEU A 167 24.91 18.67 11.00
N VAL A 168 23.73 18.48 10.41
CA VAL A 168 23.37 17.33 9.56
C VAL A 168 22.38 17.75 8.45
N PRO A 169 22.76 18.71 7.57
CA PRO A 169 21.85 19.31 6.60
C PRO A 169 21.16 18.28 5.70
N GLU A 170 21.88 17.27 5.20
CA GLU A 170 21.29 16.26 4.32
C GLU A 170 20.24 15.40 5.03
N ALA A 171 20.44 15.09 6.31
CA ALA A 171 19.46 14.35 7.11
C ALA A 171 18.26 15.24 7.50
N SER A 172 18.51 16.52 7.78
CA SER A 172 17.46 17.50 8.07
C SER A 172 16.55 17.68 6.85
N ASP A 173 17.12 17.87 5.65
CA ASP A 173 16.34 18.06 4.42
C ASP A 173 15.43 16.85 4.11
N ILE A 174 15.89 15.63 4.41
CA ILE A 174 15.09 14.40 4.27
C ILE A 174 13.93 14.36 5.26
N VAL A 175 14.17 14.73 6.52
CA VAL A 175 13.13 14.75 7.58
C VAL A 175 12.12 15.86 7.32
N ASP A 176 12.60 17.04 6.96
CA ASP A 176 11.75 18.20 6.71
C ASP A 176 10.87 17.98 5.48
N GLY A 177 11.34 17.24 4.47
CA GLY A 177 10.52 16.84 3.30
C GLY A 177 9.20 16.12 3.63
N TYR A 178 9.00 15.70 4.88
CA TYR A 178 7.80 15.01 5.35
C TYR A 178 6.77 15.93 6.04
N ASN A 179 7.22 17.03 6.64
CA ASN A 179 6.34 18.00 7.28
C ASN A 179 5.82 18.98 6.22
#